data_AF-A0A5E4LR33-F1
#
_entry.id   AF-A0A5E4LR33-F1
#
_cell.length_a   1.000
_cell.length_b   1.000
_cell.length_c   1.000
_cell.angle_alpha   90.00
_cell.angle_beta   90.00
_cell.angle_gamma   90.00
#
_symmetry.space_group_name_H-M   'P 1'
#
loop_
_entity.id
_entity.type
_entity.pdbx_description
1 polymer ?
#
loop_
_entity_poly.entity_id
_entity_poly.type
_entity_poly.pdbx_seq_one_letter_code
_entity_poly.pdbx_strand_id
1 'polypeptide(L)'
;MKSYELSALAMLSAIAVVFQLLNNIVGVPTAFGMTIDLVGVPAILALFIFGFEAALYVAAVTALAITFIAPTTWLGASMKFAGTIPFVMVAAFLAFARGRNVIAIGLGGMGIAACATLLFFVATGHTGVLIRGAGIAGPLALGLLPIAVLFLLALGMATLWSHYVGKLNFHVFSDWRIFGVALVLSIIVRGIVLTVANYYYALPVFYGMSSEQAMATIPWWLIFGANAVQSVVECTAAWVLAYKYRLAKYGLR
;
A
#
# COMPACT_ATOMS: atom_id res chain seq x y z
N MET A 1 12.31 -10.49 15.56
CA MET A 1 10.89 -10.23 15.91
C MET A 1 10.54 -11.04 17.15
N LYS A 2 9.85 -10.45 18.15
CA LYS A 2 9.45 -11.18 19.36
C LYS A 2 8.16 -11.99 19.10
N SER A 3 7.89 -13.04 19.88
CA SER A 3 6.72 -13.91 19.65
C SER A 3 5.38 -13.15 19.69
N TYR A 4 5.22 -12.20 20.61
CA TYR A 4 3.99 -11.39 20.70
C TYR A 4 3.80 -10.47 19.48
N GLU A 5 4.90 -9.96 18.92
CA GLU A 5 4.91 -9.07 17.76
C GLU A 5 4.43 -9.88 16.54
N LEU A 6 5.01 -11.06 16.33
CA LEU A 6 4.58 -11.99 15.29
C LEU A 6 3.08 -12.33 15.39
N SER A 7 2.59 -12.67 16.59
CA SER A 7 1.17 -12.96 16.79
C SER A 7 0.27 -11.77 16.46
N ALA A 8 0.68 -10.55 16.86
CA ALA A 8 -0.07 -9.34 16.56
C ALA A 8 -0.10 -9.05 15.04
N LEU A 9 1.02 -9.24 14.33
CA LEU A 9 1.06 -9.07 12.87
C LEU A 9 0.18 -10.09 12.15
N ALA A 10 0.16 -11.35 12.62
CA ALA A 10 -0.73 -12.37 12.09
C ALA A 10 -2.20 -11.98 12.28
N MET A 11 -2.57 -11.48 13.47
CA MET A 11 -3.92 -10.98 13.74
C MET A 11 -4.29 -9.78 12.87
N LEU A 12 -3.40 -8.79 12.73
CA LEU A 12 -3.63 -7.62 11.88
C LEU A 12 -3.82 -8.02 10.41
N SER A 13 -3.03 -8.97 9.93
CA SER A 13 -3.17 -9.52 8.57
C SER A 13 -4.52 -10.23 8.39
N ALA A 14 -4.94 -11.04 9.38
CA ALA A 14 -6.25 -11.69 9.35
C ALA A 14 -7.41 -10.66 9.36
N ILE A 15 -7.30 -9.58 10.14
CA ILE A 15 -8.29 -8.50 10.14
C ILE A 15 -8.34 -7.81 8.77
N ALA A 16 -7.20 -7.54 8.14
CA ALA A 16 -7.16 -6.95 6.80
C ALA A 16 -7.86 -7.84 5.76
N VAL A 17 -7.67 -9.16 5.87
CA VAL A 17 -8.36 -10.15 5.06
C VAL A 17 -9.87 -10.15 5.32
N VAL A 18 -10.31 -10.06 6.58
CA VAL A 18 -11.74 -9.92 6.90
C VAL A 18 -12.32 -8.65 6.28
N PHE A 19 -11.63 -7.51 6.36
CA PHE A 19 -12.07 -6.29 5.68
C PHE A 19 -12.17 -6.46 4.16
N GLN A 20 -11.29 -7.25 3.53
CA GLN A 20 -11.38 -7.57 2.11
C GLN A 20 -12.63 -8.39 1.80
N LEU A 21 -12.96 -9.38 2.63
CA LEU A 21 -14.15 -10.22 2.43
C LEU A 21 -15.44 -9.42 2.64
N LEU A 22 -15.42 -8.43 3.54
CA LEU A 22 -16.55 -7.55 3.81
C LEU A 22 -16.69 -6.40 2.83
N ASN A 23 -15.86 -6.32 1.78
CA ASN A 23 -15.81 -5.15 0.90
C ASN A 23 -17.16 -4.85 0.21
N ASN A 24 -17.93 -5.88 -0.11
CA ASN A 24 -19.27 -5.72 -0.70
C ASN A 24 -20.35 -5.27 0.30
N ILE A 25 -20.03 -5.24 1.60
CA ILE A 25 -20.95 -4.89 2.68
C ILE A 25 -20.60 -3.52 3.26
N VAL A 26 -19.32 -3.28 3.56
CA VAL A 26 -18.85 -2.06 4.23
C VAL A 26 -18.10 -1.10 3.30
N GLY A 27 -17.68 -1.58 2.14
CA GLY A 27 -16.95 -0.78 1.17
C GLY A 27 -17.86 0.13 0.37
N VAL A 28 -17.36 1.31 0.00
CA VAL A 28 -18.09 2.27 -0.84
C VAL A 28 -17.60 2.14 -2.28
N PRO A 29 -18.42 1.64 -3.22
CA PRO A 29 -18.01 1.50 -4.61
C PRO A 29 -17.84 2.88 -5.27
N THR A 30 -16.88 2.97 -6.18
CA THR A 30 -16.61 4.18 -6.98
C THR A 30 -16.95 3.96 -8.45
N ALA A 31 -16.98 5.04 -9.22
CA ALA A 31 -17.44 5.04 -10.62
C ALA A 31 -16.59 4.20 -11.61
N PHE A 32 -15.38 3.77 -11.22
CA PHE A 32 -14.45 3.07 -12.10
C PHE A 32 -13.98 1.71 -11.56
N GLY A 33 -14.80 1.10 -10.70
CA GLY A 33 -14.56 -0.27 -10.21
C GLY A 33 -13.61 -0.39 -9.01
N MET A 34 -13.12 0.73 -8.46
CA MET A 34 -12.44 0.76 -7.16
C MET A 34 -13.50 0.78 -6.04
N THR A 35 -13.21 0.13 -4.91
CA THR A 35 -14.01 0.26 -3.69
C THR A 35 -13.17 0.92 -2.61
N ILE A 36 -13.76 1.89 -1.91
CA ILE A 36 -13.17 2.52 -0.74
C ILE A 36 -13.44 1.62 0.46
N ASP A 37 -12.38 1.11 1.10
CA ASP A 37 -12.48 0.12 2.17
C ASP A 37 -11.44 0.30 3.28
N LEU A 38 -11.37 -0.65 4.22
CA LEU A 38 -10.51 -0.56 5.41
C LEU A 38 -9.30 -1.51 5.34
N VAL A 39 -9.00 -2.09 4.18
CA VAL A 39 -7.98 -3.14 4.07
C VAL A 39 -6.57 -2.62 4.39
N GLY A 40 -6.26 -1.36 4.08
CA GLY A 40 -4.97 -0.75 4.44
C GLY A 40 -4.81 -0.41 5.92
N VAL A 41 -5.90 -0.32 6.70
CA VAL A 41 -5.87 0.11 8.11
C VAL A 41 -4.94 -0.75 8.96
N PRO A 42 -5.00 -2.10 8.92
CA PRO A 42 -4.15 -2.93 9.78
C PRO A 42 -2.65 -2.82 9.46
N ALA A 43 -2.29 -2.61 8.19
CA ALA A 43 -0.89 -2.41 7.79
C ALA A 43 -0.35 -1.07 8.31
N ILE A 44 -1.15 0.02 8.19
CA ILE A 44 -0.77 1.33 8.72
C ILE A 44 -0.78 1.32 10.26
N LEU A 45 -1.68 0.57 10.88
CA LEU A 45 -1.67 0.39 12.34
C LEU A 45 -0.41 -0.36 12.80
N ALA A 46 0.00 -1.40 12.07
CA ALA A 46 1.27 -2.10 12.33
C ALA A 46 2.48 -1.14 12.22
N LEU A 47 2.45 -0.19 11.28
CA LEU A 47 3.47 0.86 11.17
C LEU A 47 3.60 1.67 12.46
N PHE A 48 2.48 2.16 13.00
CA PHE A 48 2.49 3.01 14.18
C PHE A 48 2.82 2.26 15.47
N ILE A 49 2.44 0.97 15.56
CA ILE A 49 2.71 0.16 16.75
C ILE A 49 4.13 -0.41 16.69
N PHE A 50 4.45 -1.19 15.66
CA PHE A 50 5.65 -2.03 15.60
C PHE A 50 6.72 -1.52 14.64
N GLY A 51 6.38 -0.55 13.77
CA GLY A 51 7.32 0.09 12.86
C GLY A 51 7.23 -0.39 11.40
N PHE A 52 8.20 0.05 10.61
CA PHE A 52 8.19 -0.09 9.14
C PHE A 52 8.14 -1.54 8.65
N GLU A 53 8.98 -2.42 9.19
CA GLU A 53 9.03 -3.84 8.81
C GLU A 53 7.69 -4.53 9.04
N ALA A 54 7.07 -4.28 10.19
CA ALA A 54 5.77 -4.81 10.54
C ALA A 54 4.68 -4.41 9.56
N ALA A 55 4.67 -3.15 9.13
CA ALA A 55 3.73 -2.65 8.12
C ALA A 55 3.90 -3.38 6.78
N LEU A 56 5.15 -3.60 6.35
CA LEU A 56 5.46 -4.33 5.12
C LEU A 56 5.04 -5.79 5.20
N TYR A 57 5.26 -6.47 6.34
CA TYR A 57 4.81 -7.85 6.53
C TYR A 57 3.29 -7.96 6.46
N VAL A 58 2.55 -7.09 7.16
CA VAL A 58 1.08 -7.10 7.12
C VAL A 58 0.59 -6.81 5.70
N ALA A 59 1.16 -5.82 5.01
CA ALA A 59 0.77 -5.50 3.63
C ALA A 59 1.05 -6.66 2.67
N ALA A 60 2.21 -7.34 2.80
CA ALA A 60 2.61 -8.44 1.95
C ALA A 60 1.75 -9.69 2.17
N VAL A 61 1.50 -10.07 3.42
CA VAL A 61 0.61 -11.21 3.77
C VAL A 61 -0.81 -10.93 3.31
N THR A 62 -1.30 -9.69 3.49
CA THR A 62 -2.63 -9.28 3.03
C THR A 62 -2.74 -9.37 1.50
N ALA A 63 -1.75 -8.86 0.76
CA ALA A 63 -1.73 -8.97 -0.71
C ALA A 63 -1.71 -10.43 -1.19
N LEU A 64 -0.92 -11.29 -0.54
CA LEU A 64 -0.90 -12.71 -0.82
C LEU A 64 -2.29 -13.34 -0.59
N ALA A 65 -2.93 -13.05 0.54
CA ALA A 65 -4.26 -13.57 0.84
C ALA A 65 -5.33 -13.08 -0.16
N ILE A 66 -5.34 -11.77 -0.49
CA ILE A 66 -6.25 -11.18 -1.50
C ILE A 66 -6.15 -11.93 -2.82
N THR A 67 -4.95 -12.33 -3.22
CA THR A 67 -4.72 -13.05 -4.49
C THR A 67 -5.54 -14.33 -4.61
N PHE A 68 -5.77 -15.03 -3.49
CA PHE A 68 -6.49 -16.30 -3.46
C PHE A 68 -7.99 -16.14 -3.17
N ILE A 69 -8.40 -15.09 -2.46
CA ILE A 69 -9.78 -14.97 -1.95
C ILE A 69 -10.62 -13.95 -2.71
N ALA A 70 -10.01 -12.94 -3.34
CA ALA A 70 -10.74 -11.86 -3.98
C ALA A 70 -10.99 -12.17 -5.46
N PRO A 71 -12.15 -11.79 -6.03
CA PRO A 71 -12.44 -11.98 -7.46
C PRO A 71 -11.43 -11.29 -8.38
N THR A 72 -10.86 -10.17 -7.92
CA THR A 72 -9.82 -9.41 -8.60
C THR A 72 -8.44 -10.06 -8.56
N THR A 73 -8.28 -11.12 -7.77
CA THR A 73 -7.06 -11.92 -7.59
C THR A 73 -5.81 -11.05 -7.36
N TRP A 74 -4.70 -11.35 -8.06
CA TRP A 74 -3.41 -10.69 -7.97
C TRP A 74 -3.45 -9.21 -8.36
N LEU A 75 -4.36 -8.83 -9.26
CA LEU A 75 -4.46 -7.45 -9.72
C LEU A 75 -4.96 -6.56 -8.58
N GLY A 76 -6.06 -6.95 -7.93
CA GLY A 76 -6.57 -6.24 -6.76
C GLY A 76 -5.56 -6.22 -5.60
N ALA A 77 -4.86 -7.33 -5.37
CA ALA A 77 -3.79 -7.41 -4.38
C ALA A 77 -2.65 -6.41 -4.67
N SER A 78 -2.20 -6.33 -5.93
CA SER A 78 -1.14 -5.41 -6.35
C SER A 78 -1.54 -3.95 -6.20
N MET A 79 -2.78 -3.60 -6.56
CA MET A 79 -3.31 -2.24 -6.43
C MET A 79 -3.44 -1.82 -4.96
N LYS A 80 -3.86 -2.73 -4.08
CA LYS A 80 -3.98 -2.47 -2.63
C LYS A 80 -2.62 -2.30 -1.97
N PHE A 81 -1.66 -3.16 -2.31
CA PHE A 81 -0.30 -3.02 -1.84
C PHE A 81 0.30 -1.68 -2.28
N ALA A 82 0.24 -1.39 -3.59
CA ALA A 82 0.73 -0.13 -4.17
C ALA A 82 0.03 1.11 -3.61
N GLY A 83 -1.24 1.02 -3.21
CA GLY A 83 -1.96 2.11 -2.56
C GLY A 83 -1.50 2.37 -1.11
N THR A 84 -1.01 1.34 -0.42
CA THR A 84 -0.59 1.42 1.00
C THR A 84 0.86 1.88 1.15
N ILE A 85 1.76 1.43 0.27
CA ILE A 85 3.19 1.72 0.34
C ILE A 85 3.54 3.22 0.38
N PRO A 86 2.91 4.12 -0.40
CA PRO A 86 3.20 5.54 -0.35
C PRO A 86 3.15 6.12 1.06
N PHE A 87 2.13 5.78 1.86
CA PHE A 87 2.05 6.25 3.24
C PHE A 87 3.15 5.66 4.11
N VAL A 88 3.36 4.34 4.01
CA VAL A 88 4.38 3.61 4.79
C VAL A 88 5.78 4.19 4.56
N MET A 89 6.13 4.46 3.29
CA MET A 89 7.41 5.05 2.92
C MET A 89 7.51 6.50 3.39
N VAL A 90 6.53 7.36 3.07
CA VAL A 90 6.55 8.78 3.47
C VAL A 90 6.66 8.92 4.98
N ALA A 91 5.89 8.15 5.74
CA ALA A 91 5.96 8.14 7.20
C ALA A 91 7.33 7.67 7.70
N ALA A 92 7.93 6.65 7.10
CA ALA A 92 9.28 6.21 7.47
C ALA A 92 10.33 7.29 7.19
N PHE A 93 10.28 7.95 6.04
CA PHE A 93 11.20 9.05 5.71
C PHE A 93 11.04 10.25 6.64
N LEU A 94 9.80 10.63 6.99
CA LEU A 94 9.56 11.73 7.93
C LEU A 94 10.00 11.38 9.35
N ALA A 95 9.78 10.14 9.80
CA ALA A 95 10.30 9.67 11.09
C ALA A 95 11.83 9.67 11.11
N PHE A 96 12.48 9.31 10.01
CA PHE A 96 13.94 9.37 9.83
C PHE A 96 14.46 10.80 9.78
N ALA A 97 13.70 11.73 9.20
CA ALA A 97 14.09 13.12 9.05
C ALA A 97 14.01 13.94 10.34
N ARG A 98 13.52 13.37 11.45
CA ARG A 98 13.37 14.08 12.72
C ARG A 98 14.74 14.58 13.23
N GLY A 99 14.92 15.90 13.27
CA GLY A 99 16.19 16.56 13.60
C GLY A 99 17.07 16.93 12.40
N ARG A 100 16.58 16.74 11.17
CA ARG A 100 17.23 17.12 9.89
C ARG A 100 16.29 17.97 9.03
N ASN A 101 16.70 18.33 7.81
CA ASN A 101 15.84 19.03 6.85
C ASN A 101 14.68 18.12 6.39
N VAL A 102 13.55 18.21 7.09
CA VAL A 102 12.36 17.35 6.93
C VAL A 102 11.77 17.45 5.53
N ILE A 103 11.80 18.63 4.91
CA ILE A 103 11.22 18.85 3.58
C ILE A 103 12.05 18.13 2.52
N ALA A 104 13.38 18.31 2.53
CA ALA A 104 14.25 17.67 1.55
C ALA A 104 14.22 16.13 1.63
N ILE A 105 14.21 15.58 2.85
CA ILE A 105 14.17 14.13 3.07
C ILE A 105 12.78 13.57 2.76
N GLY A 106 11.71 14.29 3.11
CA GLY A 106 10.34 13.93 2.74
C GLY A 106 10.15 13.85 1.23
N LEU A 107 10.62 14.87 0.49
CA LEU A 107 10.56 14.90 -0.98
C LEU A 107 11.41 13.79 -1.63
N GLY A 108 12.63 13.55 -1.13
CA GLY A 108 13.45 12.43 -1.59
C GLY A 108 12.76 11.08 -1.35
N GLY A 109 12.10 10.93 -0.21
CA GLY A 109 11.31 9.75 0.12
C GLY A 109 10.10 9.53 -0.76
N MET A 110 9.40 10.61 -1.13
CA MET A 110 8.31 10.57 -2.09
C MET A 110 8.79 10.10 -3.46
N GLY A 111 9.93 10.61 -3.94
CA GLY A 111 10.52 10.20 -5.21
C GLY A 111 10.84 8.71 -5.23
N ILE A 112 11.49 8.20 -4.17
CA ILE A 112 11.80 6.78 -4.04
C ILE A 112 10.53 5.93 -4.00
N ALA A 113 9.52 6.33 -3.21
CA ALA A 113 8.25 5.60 -3.12
C ALA A 113 7.50 5.55 -4.45
N ALA A 114 7.46 6.68 -5.18
CA ALA A 114 6.87 6.76 -6.50
C ALA A 114 7.61 5.88 -7.50
N CYS A 115 8.94 6.01 -7.59
CA CYS A 115 9.77 5.22 -8.49
C CYS A 115 9.65 3.72 -8.20
N ALA A 116 9.73 3.31 -6.94
CA ALA A 116 9.61 1.90 -6.55
C ALA A 116 8.25 1.32 -6.97
N THR A 117 7.17 2.08 -6.78
CA THR A 117 5.82 1.61 -7.10
C THR A 117 5.55 1.62 -8.61
N LEU A 118 6.09 2.60 -9.35
CA LEU A 118 5.99 2.62 -10.82
C LEU A 118 6.84 1.51 -11.46
N LEU A 119 8.08 1.33 -11.01
CA LEU A 119 8.94 0.23 -11.47
C LEU A 119 8.29 -1.13 -11.20
N PHE A 120 7.60 -1.27 -10.07
CA PHE A 120 6.80 -2.45 -9.78
C PHE A 120 5.74 -2.70 -10.87
N PHE A 121 4.91 -1.70 -11.20
CA PHE A 121 3.87 -1.86 -12.24
C PHE A 121 4.44 -2.12 -13.63
N VAL A 122 5.59 -1.52 -13.96
CA VAL A 122 6.30 -1.80 -15.21
C VAL A 122 6.77 -3.26 -15.24
N ALA A 123 7.39 -3.75 -14.17
CA ALA A 123 7.86 -5.12 -14.07
C ALA A 123 6.71 -6.15 -14.15
N THR A 124 5.58 -5.89 -13.48
CA THR A 124 4.42 -6.78 -13.51
C THR A 124 3.65 -6.72 -14.83
N GLY A 125 3.56 -5.53 -15.44
CA GLY A 125 2.97 -5.36 -16.76
C GLY A 125 3.73 -6.13 -17.84
N HIS A 126 5.05 -5.97 -17.91
CA HIS A 126 5.89 -6.66 -18.90
C HIS A 126 5.90 -8.18 -18.71
N THR A 127 6.01 -8.66 -17.47
CA THR A 127 5.96 -10.10 -17.19
C THR A 127 4.62 -10.71 -17.58
N GLY A 128 3.51 -10.00 -17.35
CA GLY A 128 2.18 -10.43 -17.80
C GLY A 128 2.05 -10.58 -19.32
N VAL A 129 2.74 -9.74 -20.11
CA VAL A 129 2.78 -9.85 -21.58
C VAL A 129 3.64 -11.03 -22.01
N LEU A 130 4.83 -11.19 -21.42
CA LEU A 130 5.77 -12.28 -21.75
C LEU A 130 5.17 -13.65 -21.46
N ILE A 131 4.51 -13.82 -20.31
CA ILE A 131 3.88 -15.10 -19.93
C ILE A 131 2.71 -15.45 -20.86
N ARG A 132 1.88 -14.46 -21.23
CA ARG A 132 0.82 -14.66 -22.25
C ARG A 132 1.41 -15.07 -23.60
N GLY A 133 2.50 -14.43 -24.03
CA GLY A 133 3.20 -14.77 -25.27
C GLY A 133 3.88 -16.14 -25.27
N ALA A 134 4.30 -16.63 -24.09
CA ALA A 134 4.97 -17.92 -23.94
C ALA A 134 4.01 -19.13 -23.90
N GLY A 135 2.68 -18.91 -23.88
CA GLY A 135 1.71 -19.99 -23.74
C GLY A 135 1.76 -20.71 -22.38
N ILE A 136 2.50 -20.17 -21.41
CA ILE A 136 2.69 -20.76 -20.08
C ILE A 136 1.48 -20.41 -19.20
N ALA A 137 0.55 -21.36 -19.17
CA ALA A 137 -0.31 -21.81 -18.07
C ALA A 137 -1.03 -20.76 -17.20
N GLY A 138 -2.35 -20.63 -17.41
CA GLY A 138 -3.34 -20.37 -16.37
C GLY A 138 -3.36 -18.97 -15.69
N PRO A 139 -4.54 -18.42 -15.35
CA PRO A 139 -4.67 -17.16 -14.62
C PRO A 139 -3.85 -17.09 -13.31
N LEU A 140 -3.56 -18.25 -12.72
CA LEU A 140 -2.82 -18.39 -11.46
C LEU A 140 -1.31 -18.15 -11.62
N ALA A 141 -0.65 -18.66 -12.66
CA ALA A 141 0.79 -18.42 -12.85
C ALA A 141 1.07 -16.97 -13.27
N LEU A 142 0.16 -16.38 -14.05
CA LEU A 142 0.15 -14.94 -14.37
C LEU A 142 0.01 -14.06 -13.12
N GLY A 143 -0.68 -14.55 -12.09
CA GLY A 143 -0.89 -13.80 -10.85
C GLY A 143 0.16 -14.01 -9.78
N LEU A 144 0.73 -15.20 -9.65
CA LEU A 144 1.70 -15.51 -8.59
C LEU A 144 3.05 -14.81 -8.79
N LEU A 145 3.48 -14.55 -10.03
CA LEU A 145 4.76 -13.88 -10.28
C LEU A 145 4.74 -12.40 -9.84
N PRO A 146 3.75 -11.56 -10.21
CA PRO A 146 3.59 -10.22 -9.64
C PRO A 146 3.59 -10.19 -8.12
N ILE A 147 2.93 -11.17 -7.49
CA ILE A 147 2.85 -11.26 -6.03
C ILE A 147 4.16 -11.72 -5.40
N ALA A 148 4.88 -12.65 -6.04
CA ALA A 148 6.22 -13.02 -5.62
C ALA A 148 7.18 -11.83 -5.73
N VAL A 149 7.09 -11.04 -6.80
CA VAL A 149 7.86 -9.79 -6.94
C VAL A 149 7.48 -8.79 -5.84
N LEU A 150 6.19 -8.60 -5.53
CA LEU A 150 5.76 -7.78 -4.39
C LEU A 150 6.34 -8.25 -3.07
N PHE A 151 6.28 -9.56 -2.82
CA PHE A 151 6.77 -10.15 -1.59
C PHE A 151 8.29 -9.98 -1.48
N LEU A 152 9.03 -10.22 -2.55
CA LEU A 152 10.48 -10.02 -2.62
C LEU A 152 10.86 -8.54 -2.50
N LEU A 153 10.09 -7.62 -3.08
CA LEU A 153 10.30 -6.18 -2.91
C LEU A 153 10.01 -5.75 -1.47
N ALA A 154 8.92 -6.23 -0.87
CA ALA A 154 8.60 -5.97 0.53
C ALA A 154 9.68 -6.50 1.46
N LEU A 155 10.16 -7.73 1.22
CA LEU A 155 11.27 -8.33 1.95
C LEU A 155 12.58 -7.57 1.74
N GLY A 156 12.91 -7.21 0.50
CA GLY A 156 14.11 -6.45 0.16
C GLY A 156 14.10 -5.05 0.78
N MET A 157 12.96 -4.37 0.75
CA MET A 157 12.77 -3.12 1.47
C MET A 157 12.91 -3.33 2.97
N ALA A 158 12.26 -4.33 3.55
CA ALA A 158 12.38 -4.62 4.98
C ALA A 158 13.84 -4.90 5.37
N THR A 159 14.59 -5.71 4.62
CA THR A 159 15.99 -6.06 4.92
C THR A 159 16.93 -4.88 4.72
N LEU A 160 16.90 -4.20 3.56
CA LEU A 160 17.75 -3.04 3.29
C LEU A 160 17.47 -1.92 4.30
N TRP A 161 16.20 -1.69 4.62
CA TRP A 161 15.77 -0.61 5.49
C TRP A 161 15.94 -0.94 6.98
N SER A 162 15.84 -2.22 7.38
CA SER A 162 16.11 -2.65 8.77
C SER A 162 17.46 -2.19 9.29
N HIS A 163 18.46 -2.15 8.41
CA HIS A 163 19.82 -1.71 8.71
C HIS A 163 19.89 -0.21 9.06
N TYR A 164 19.03 0.62 8.44
CA TYR A 164 19.01 2.07 8.61
C TYR A 164 17.91 2.58 9.55
N VAL A 165 16.84 1.81 9.73
CA VAL A 165 15.55 2.29 10.30
C VAL A 165 15.00 1.45 11.44
N GLY A 166 15.62 0.32 11.81
CA GLY A 166 15.19 -0.51 12.95
C GLY A 166 15.06 0.20 14.32
N LYS A 167 15.37 1.49 14.40
CA LYS A 167 15.27 2.39 15.56
C LYS A 167 14.34 3.60 15.38
N LEU A 168 13.57 3.70 14.29
CA LEU A 168 12.71 4.87 14.09
C LEU A 168 11.54 4.91 15.08
N ASN A 169 11.36 6.08 15.68
CA ASN A 169 10.29 6.33 16.63
C ASN A 169 9.07 6.91 15.91
N PHE A 170 8.12 6.04 15.58
CA PHE A 170 6.84 6.42 14.99
C PHE A 170 5.92 7.16 15.97
N HIS A 171 6.24 7.24 17.27
CA HIS A 171 5.50 8.10 18.20
C HIS A 171 5.55 9.59 17.84
N VAL A 172 6.44 10.01 16.93
CA VAL A 172 6.41 11.36 16.34
C VAL A 172 5.06 11.71 15.71
N PHE A 173 4.34 10.72 15.20
CA PHE A 173 3.03 10.92 14.59
C PHE A 173 1.90 11.08 15.62
N SER A 174 2.17 11.02 16.93
CA SER A 174 1.18 11.43 17.94
C SER A 174 0.81 12.91 17.82
N ASP A 175 1.72 13.73 17.26
CA ASP A 175 1.40 15.08 16.80
C ASP A 175 0.63 15.02 15.47
N TRP A 176 -0.62 15.47 15.51
CA TRP A 176 -1.52 15.49 14.36
C TRP A 176 -0.98 16.32 13.19
N ARG A 177 -0.11 17.31 13.44
CA ARG A 177 0.48 18.16 12.39
C ARG A 177 1.47 17.36 11.55
N ILE A 178 2.32 16.58 12.20
CA ILE A 178 3.31 15.72 11.53
C ILE A 178 2.58 14.60 10.78
N PHE A 179 1.54 14.03 11.39
CA PHE A 179 0.65 13.09 10.70
C PHE A 179 -0.04 13.73 9.48
N GLY A 180 -0.56 14.95 9.62
CA GLY A 180 -1.20 15.70 8.53
C GLY A 180 -0.25 15.93 7.34
N VAL A 181 1.01 16.30 7.62
CA VAL A 181 2.04 16.41 6.57
C VAL A 181 2.28 15.06 5.89
N ALA A 182 2.45 13.98 6.65
CA ALA A 182 2.64 12.64 6.09
C ALA A 182 1.47 12.22 5.20
N LEU A 183 0.23 12.51 5.65
CA LEU A 183 -0.99 12.20 4.91
C LEU A 183 -1.06 12.98 3.59
N VAL A 184 -0.82 14.30 3.60
CA VAL A 184 -0.86 15.13 2.38
C VAL A 184 0.19 14.66 1.37
N LEU A 185 1.43 14.45 1.81
CA LEU A 185 2.50 13.96 0.93
C LEU A 185 2.17 12.57 0.37
N SER A 186 1.63 11.68 1.19
CA SER A 186 1.20 10.36 0.76
C SER A 186 0.05 10.40 -0.25
N ILE A 187 -0.94 11.29 -0.07
CA ILE A 187 -2.05 11.48 -1.03
C ILE A 187 -1.50 11.89 -2.39
N ILE A 188 -0.53 12.81 -2.43
CA ILE A 188 0.09 13.24 -3.68
C ILE A 188 0.80 12.06 -4.37
N VAL A 189 1.65 11.34 -3.64
CA VAL A 189 2.40 10.19 -4.20
C VAL A 189 1.44 9.10 -4.66
N ARG A 190 0.52 8.67 -3.79
CA ARG A 190 -0.48 7.64 -4.10
C ARG A 190 -1.33 8.04 -5.29
N GLY A 191 -1.82 9.28 -5.30
CA GLY A 191 -2.69 9.79 -6.36
C GLY A 191 -2.00 9.77 -7.72
N ILE A 192 -0.74 10.21 -7.81
CA ILE A 192 0.04 10.15 -9.05
C ILE A 192 0.27 8.69 -9.46
N VAL A 193 0.84 7.88 -8.56
CA VAL A 193 1.21 6.49 -8.84
C VAL A 193 0.01 5.65 -9.23
N LEU A 194 -1.10 5.75 -8.52
CA LEU A 194 -2.30 4.95 -8.79
C LEU A 194 -3.04 5.48 -10.01
N THR A 195 -2.97 6.76 -10.34
CA THR A 195 -3.52 7.27 -11.61
C THR A 195 -2.78 6.64 -12.80
N VAL A 196 -1.44 6.68 -12.77
CA VAL A 196 -0.61 6.03 -13.80
C VAL A 196 -0.88 4.53 -13.85
N ALA A 197 -0.88 3.85 -12.71
CA ALA A 197 -1.15 2.42 -12.64
C ALA A 197 -2.56 2.05 -13.15
N ASN A 198 -3.58 2.88 -12.90
CA ASN A 198 -4.90 2.61 -13.42
C ASN A 198 -4.95 2.73 -14.94
N TYR A 199 -4.36 3.77 -15.53
CA TYR A 199 -4.40 3.97 -16.99
C TYR A 199 -3.58 2.96 -17.78
N TYR A 200 -2.40 2.61 -17.29
CA TYR A 200 -1.45 1.79 -18.06
C TYR A 200 -1.45 0.32 -17.64
N TYR A 201 -2.15 -0.04 -16.56
CA TYR A 201 -2.13 -1.39 -16.02
C TYR A 201 -3.51 -1.88 -15.59
N ALA A 202 -4.17 -1.26 -14.61
CA ALA A 202 -5.41 -1.83 -14.06
C ALA A 202 -6.57 -1.81 -15.05
N LEU A 203 -6.87 -0.68 -15.69
CA LEU A 203 -7.99 -0.54 -16.63
C LEU A 203 -7.77 -1.37 -17.91
N PRO A 204 -6.57 -1.38 -18.53
CA PRO A 204 -6.30 -2.27 -19.65
C PRO A 204 -6.42 -3.75 -19.30
N VAL A 205 -5.98 -4.15 -18.10
CA VAL A 205 -6.04 -5.56 -17.69
C VAL A 205 -7.46 -5.99 -17.31
N PHE A 206 -8.25 -5.15 -16.61
CA PHE A 206 -9.62 -5.49 -16.20
C PHE A 206 -10.64 -5.39 -17.32
N TYR A 207 -10.58 -4.31 -18.10
CA TYR A 207 -11.63 -3.95 -19.05
C TYR A 207 -11.21 -4.13 -20.51
N GLY A 208 -9.96 -4.52 -20.78
CA GLY A 208 -9.45 -4.65 -22.14
C GLY A 208 -9.35 -3.33 -22.89
N MET A 209 -9.41 -2.19 -22.18
CA MET A 209 -9.33 -0.86 -22.77
C MET A 209 -7.88 -0.53 -23.17
N SER A 210 -7.70 0.20 -24.28
CA SER A 210 -6.41 0.86 -24.51
C SER A 210 -6.18 1.98 -23.49
N SER A 211 -4.93 2.38 -23.27
CA SER A 211 -4.61 3.49 -22.36
C SER A 211 -5.30 4.79 -22.79
N GLU A 212 -5.40 5.03 -24.09
CA GLU A 212 -6.08 6.19 -24.67
C GLU A 212 -7.58 6.16 -24.38
N GLN A 213 -8.21 5.00 -24.57
CA GLN A 213 -9.62 4.79 -24.24
C GLN A 213 -9.88 4.98 -22.74
N ALA A 214 -8.99 4.46 -21.89
CA ALA A 214 -9.09 4.59 -20.44
C ALA A 214 -9.03 6.07 -20.00
N MET A 215 -8.10 6.85 -20.56
CA MET A 215 -7.98 8.29 -20.29
C MET A 215 -9.17 9.10 -20.79
N ALA A 216 -9.75 8.72 -21.94
CA ALA A 216 -10.94 9.38 -22.48
C ALA A 216 -12.20 9.07 -21.65
N THR A 217 -12.29 7.86 -21.08
CA THR A 217 -13.48 7.39 -20.36
C THR A 217 -13.50 7.83 -18.91
N ILE A 218 -12.35 7.72 -18.21
CA ILE A 218 -12.26 7.99 -16.78
C ILE A 218 -11.28 9.14 -16.56
N PRO A 219 -11.77 10.35 -16.26
CA PRO A 219 -10.92 11.49 -15.93
C PRO A 219 -10.00 11.22 -14.73
N TRP A 220 -8.77 11.71 -14.81
CA TRP A 220 -7.72 11.39 -13.82
C TRP A 220 -8.08 11.86 -12.42
N TRP A 221 -8.83 12.96 -12.31
CA TRP A 221 -9.24 13.54 -11.05
C TRP A 221 -10.23 12.65 -10.28
N LEU A 222 -10.99 11.77 -10.96
CA LEU A 222 -11.82 10.76 -10.30
C LEU A 222 -10.95 9.69 -9.65
N ILE A 223 -9.94 9.20 -10.36
CA ILE A 223 -9.01 8.17 -9.86
C ILE A 223 -8.20 8.73 -8.70
N PHE A 224 -7.64 9.93 -8.89
CA PHE A 224 -6.89 10.64 -7.86
C PHE A 224 -7.78 10.93 -6.65
N GLY A 225 -8.99 11.47 -6.85
CA GLY A 225 -9.93 11.82 -5.80
C GLY A 225 -10.34 10.62 -4.95
N ALA A 226 -10.68 9.50 -5.58
CA ALA A 226 -11.00 8.26 -4.86
C ALA A 226 -9.82 7.75 -4.04
N ASN A 227 -8.59 7.80 -4.57
CA ASN A 227 -7.39 7.42 -3.84
C ASN A 227 -7.06 8.39 -2.69
N ALA A 228 -7.34 9.68 -2.85
CA ALA A 228 -7.18 10.66 -1.79
C ALA A 228 -8.15 10.37 -0.63
N VAL A 229 -9.44 10.11 -0.93
CA VAL A 229 -10.44 9.72 0.08
C VAL A 229 -10.02 8.43 0.77
N GLN A 230 -9.60 7.41 0.02
CA GLN A 230 -9.12 6.15 0.57
C GLN A 230 -7.94 6.36 1.53
N SER A 231 -6.95 7.18 1.16
CA SER A 231 -5.84 7.53 2.06
C SER A 231 -6.30 8.22 3.33
N VAL A 232 -7.22 9.18 3.24
CA VAL A 232 -7.77 9.88 4.42
C VAL A 232 -8.43 8.87 5.36
N VAL A 233 -9.29 8.00 4.83
CA VAL A 233 -10.02 7.00 5.63
C VAL A 233 -9.04 6.04 6.32
N GLU A 234 -8.15 5.39 5.56
CA GLU A 234 -7.27 4.35 6.09
C GLU A 234 -6.27 4.92 7.11
N CYS A 235 -5.61 6.03 6.76
CA CYS A 235 -4.57 6.61 7.59
C CYS A 235 -5.17 7.20 8.88
N THR A 236 -6.32 7.87 8.78
CA THR A 236 -6.97 8.48 9.95
C THR A 236 -7.51 7.41 10.88
N ALA A 237 -8.14 6.36 10.35
CA ALA A 237 -8.60 5.24 11.17
C ALA A 237 -7.43 4.58 11.93
N ALA A 238 -6.33 4.28 11.23
CA ALA A 238 -5.13 3.72 11.85
C ALA A 238 -4.52 4.66 12.90
N TRP A 239 -4.44 5.96 12.61
CA TRP A 239 -3.91 6.97 13.53
C TRP A 239 -4.76 7.11 14.81
N VAL A 240 -6.09 7.14 14.66
CA VAL A 240 -7.03 7.18 15.78
C VAL A 240 -6.84 5.93 16.66
N LEU A 241 -6.79 4.74 16.07
CA LEU A 241 -6.55 3.49 16.80
C LEU A 241 -5.19 3.50 17.52
N ALA A 242 -4.14 3.94 16.84
CA ALA A 242 -2.78 3.97 17.38
C ALA A 242 -2.65 4.94 18.58
N TYR A 243 -3.08 6.20 18.43
CA TYR A 243 -2.74 7.25 19.40
C TYR A 243 -3.90 7.66 20.30
N LYS A 244 -5.13 7.79 19.76
CA LYS A 244 -6.31 8.15 20.57
C LYS A 244 -6.71 7.00 21.48
N TYR A 245 -6.74 5.77 20.96
CA TYR A 245 -6.98 4.55 21.74
C TYR A 245 -5.70 3.95 22.35
N ARG A 246 -4.56 4.61 22.17
CA ARG A 246 -3.27 4.29 22.81
C ARG A 246 -2.76 2.87 22.51
N LEU A 247 -3.07 2.30 21.35
CA LEU A 247 -2.51 1.01 20.94
C LEU A 247 -1.00 1.09 20.67
N ALA A 248 -0.48 2.27 20.28
CA ALA A 248 0.94 2.47 20.03
C ALA A 248 1.84 2.17 21.25
N LYS A 249 1.30 2.21 22.48
CA LYS A 249 2.06 1.90 23.71
C LYS A 249 2.54 0.44 23.77
N TYR A 250 1.89 -0.47 23.04
CA TYR A 250 2.20 -1.90 23.08
C TYR A 250 3.37 -2.30 22.18
N GLY A 251 3.82 -1.41 21.30
CA GLY A 251 4.97 -1.65 20.43
C GLY A 251 6.25 -0.93 20.85
N LEU A 252 6.26 -0.33 22.05
CA LEU A 252 7.47 0.29 22.61
C LEU A 252 8.59 -0.74 22.72
N ARG A 253 9.62 -0.57 21.89
CA ARG A 253 10.97 -1.11 22.08
C ARG A 253 11.77 -0.13 22.93
#